data_AF-A0A6C1QTD5-F1
#
_entry.id   AF-A0A6C1QTD5-F1
#
_cell.length_a   1.000
_cell.length_b   1.000
_cell.length_c   1.000
_cell.angle_alpha   90.00
_cell.angle_beta   90.00
_cell.angle_gamma   90.00
#
_symmetry.space_group_name_H-M   'P 1'
#
loop_
_entity.id
_entity.type
_entity.pdbx_description
1 polymer ?
#
loop_
_entity_poly.entity_id
_entity_poly.type
_entity_poly.pdbx_seq_one_letter_code
_entity_poly.pdbx_strand_id
1 'polypeptide(L)'
;MNAAMANQSTPSPASSFSTNDTATFIGHLCRHTRRAAMFGQYPARATKLGETAGIASAAVGVRVANRVSLRHTEAMDYPQLLSSRSFVGLTLPNRIVMPPLVIWQAGLDGLVTDEHVAHYRRSAGPGLVIVEATAVSPEGRLAATQIGAWNDGQTEGLARLAAEIHRAGAVAGIQIHHAGGRTSAEKNGGLPILVPSRTARTPAEAHELTDEEIQSIVDAFAATARRCVEAGFDLIEIHGAHGYLGSQFMAPSTNLRTDRWGGSLENRCRFLVECVRAVRAAVGADGGVTAGRHVVTAVRLGAADGAEPALAVEEGCAAARLLVDAGAELLHVSNAGSMPAAAKDARWSPTMELARAVRGSLDGEVPVIGVGGIKTPDEAEAVLAEGVCDLVAVGRGMLADPEWAAKCVAGRAEQIDRCIDCKPRCFHFTEPAKCPPRQRRQRWERLA
;
A
#
# COMPACT_ATOMS: atom_id res chain seq x y z
N MET A 1 33.18 38.21 -44.83
CA MET A 1 33.84 39.52 -44.65
C MET A 1 33.59 39.99 -43.21
N ASN A 2 34.63 40.56 -42.58
CA ASN A 2 34.71 41.53 -41.47
C ASN A 2 33.38 41.98 -40.80
N ALA A 3 33.16 42.17 -39.47
CA ALA A 3 33.95 42.55 -38.25
C ALA A 3 33.30 43.84 -37.65
N ALA A 4 33.31 44.19 -36.34
CA ALA A 4 33.85 43.60 -35.10
C ALA A 4 33.20 44.27 -33.84
N MET A 5 33.58 43.82 -32.62
CA MET A 5 33.75 44.51 -31.31
C MET A 5 32.98 45.84 -31.01
N ALA A 6 32.45 46.15 -29.80
CA ALA A 6 33.16 46.18 -28.51
C ALA A 6 32.28 46.45 -27.26
N ASN A 7 32.47 45.62 -26.22
CA ASN A 7 32.65 45.85 -24.76
C ASN A 7 32.09 47.07 -23.95
N GLN A 8 31.98 46.84 -22.62
CA GLN A 8 31.73 47.73 -21.45
C GLN A 8 30.25 47.95 -21.04
N SER A 9 29.86 48.01 -19.76
CA SER A 9 30.51 47.68 -18.46
C SER A 9 29.44 47.56 -17.33
N THR A 10 29.76 46.94 -16.19
CA THR A 10 28.84 46.78 -15.04
C THR A 10 28.85 47.98 -14.07
N PRO A 11 27.84 48.11 -13.19
CA PRO A 11 28.15 47.88 -11.77
C PRO A 11 27.07 47.12 -10.97
N SER A 12 27.50 46.58 -9.83
CA SER A 12 26.66 46.05 -8.74
C SER A 12 26.16 47.19 -7.82
N PRO A 13 25.18 46.95 -6.94
CA PRO A 13 25.59 46.93 -5.53
C PRO A 13 24.96 45.80 -4.68
N ALA A 14 25.68 45.41 -3.64
CA ALA A 14 25.20 44.58 -2.54
C ALA A 14 25.12 45.41 -1.25
N SER A 15 24.14 45.10 -0.40
CA SER A 15 24.08 45.49 1.02
C SER A 15 23.36 44.36 1.79
N SER A 16 24.12 43.47 2.43
CA SER A 16 24.45 43.54 3.87
C SER A 16 23.29 43.17 4.80
N PHE A 17 23.13 41.86 5.04
CA PHE A 17 22.39 41.39 6.22
C PHE A 17 23.28 41.50 7.46
N SER A 18 22.76 42.12 8.51
CA SER A 18 23.38 42.22 9.83
C SER A 18 22.73 41.22 10.79
N THR A 19 23.55 40.55 11.60
CA THR A 19 23.12 39.70 12.71
C THR A 19 23.26 40.46 14.03
N ASN A 20 22.16 40.61 14.79
CA ASN A 20 22.10 40.25 16.22
C ASN A 20 20.75 40.53 16.90
N ASP A 21 20.62 39.92 18.08
CA ASP A 21 19.71 40.23 19.20
C ASP A 21 18.24 39.80 19.15
N THR A 22 18.07 38.53 19.52
CA THR A 22 17.46 38.06 20.78
C THR A 22 16.24 38.78 21.41
N ALA A 23 15.36 37.93 21.95
CA ALA A 23 14.29 38.21 22.91
C ALA A 23 13.12 39.12 22.47
N THR A 24 11.94 38.51 22.27
CA THR A 24 10.74 38.69 23.14
C THR A 24 9.50 38.19 22.40
N PHE A 25 8.87 37.10 22.87
CA PHE A 25 7.40 36.95 22.90
C PHE A 25 7.00 35.75 23.78
N ILE A 26 6.99 35.95 25.10
CA ILE A 26 6.32 35.08 26.08
C ILE A 26 5.34 35.97 26.85
N GLY A 27 4.04 35.69 26.77
CA GLY A 27 3.05 36.48 27.50
C GLY A 27 1.61 36.00 27.32
N HIS A 28 0.97 35.65 28.44
CA HIS A 28 -0.45 35.27 28.59
C HIS A 28 -0.87 33.90 28.01
N LEU A 29 -1.67 33.05 28.68
CA LEU A 29 -2.32 33.17 30.00
C LEU A 29 -1.89 32.02 30.94
N CYS A 30 -1.60 32.37 32.20
CA CYS A 30 -1.68 31.43 33.32
C CYS A 30 -2.14 32.19 34.58
N ARG A 31 -3.36 31.91 35.06
CA ARG A 31 -3.82 32.36 36.39
C ARG A 31 -5.11 31.62 36.80
N HIS A 32 -5.14 31.15 38.05
CA HIS A 32 -6.24 30.45 38.75
C HIS A 32 -6.47 28.98 38.33
N THR A 33 -6.57 27.99 39.23
CA THR A 33 -6.65 28.03 40.71
C THR A 33 -6.08 26.77 41.36
N ARG A 34 -5.47 26.89 42.55
CA ARG A 34 -5.13 25.75 43.43
C ARG A 34 -6.29 25.43 44.39
N ARG A 35 -6.69 24.16 44.48
CA ARG A 35 -7.23 23.47 45.66
C ARG A 35 -6.78 22.00 45.51
N ALA A 36 -5.73 21.53 46.18
CA ALA A 36 -5.56 21.31 47.62
C ALA A 36 -6.34 20.10 48.15
N ALA A 37 -5.60 19.00 48.34
CA ALA A 37 -5.77 17.89 49.29
C ALA A 37 -7.12 17.14 49.38
N MET A 38 -7.04 15.81 49.21
CA MET A 38 -7.50 14.78 50.17
C MET A 38 -7.26 13.39 49.55
N PHE A 39 -6.12 12.76 49.87
CA PHE A 39 -5.91 11.33 49.61
C PHE A 39 -5.73 10.62 50.95
N GLY A 40 -6.65 9.68 51.22
CA GLY A 40 -6.66 8.91 52.46
C GLY A 40 -5.54 7.86 52.52
N GLN A 41 -5.08 7.60 53.74
CA GLN A 41 -4.11 6.56 54.05
C GLN A 41 -4.76 5.17 53.87
N TYR A 42 -4.02 4.22 53.29
CA TYR A 42 -4.26 2.78 53.49
C TYR A 42 -2.92 2.10 53.80
N PRO A 43 -2.80 1.35 54.91
CA PRO A 43 -1.53 0.79 55.36
C PRO A 43 -1.20 -0.54 54.65
N ALA A 44 0.10 -0.77 54.45
CA ALA A 44 0.62 -2.07 54.06
C ALA A 44 0.42 -3.11 55.18
N ARG A 45 0.15 -4.37 54.80
CA ARG A 45 0.27 -5.52 55.70
C ARG A 45 1.25 -6.54 55.11
N ALA A 46 2.39 -6.66 55.75
CA ALA A 46 3.23 -7.85 55.65
C ALA A 46 2.70 -8.93 56.62
N THR A 47 2.91 -10.20 56.27
CA THR A 47 2.83 -11.32 57.22
C THR A 47 4.03 -12.25 57.03
N LYS A 48 4.63 -12.69 58.14
CA LYS A 48 5.82 -13.54 58.21
C LYS A 48 5.45 -15.00 58.49
N LEU A 49 6.24 -15.90 57.91
CA LEU A 49 6.84 -17.13 58.46
C LEU A 49 6.23 -17.82 59.70
N GLY A 50 6.00 -19.13 59.54
CA GLY A 50 6.37 -20.23 60.45
C GLY A 50 6.62 -21.46 59.55
N GLU A 51 7.73 -22.22 59.61
CA GLU A 51 8.20 -23.12 60.69
C GLU A 51 7.19 -24.24 61.02
N THR A 52 7.53 -25.53 61.14
CA THR A 52 8.71 -26.35 60.77
C THR A 52 8.26 -27.83 60.70
N ALA A 53 8.97 -28.69 59.96
CA ALA A 53 9.18 -30.12 60.27
C ALA A 53 10.02 -30.80 59.17
N GLY A 54 11.13 -31.45 59.53
CA GLY A 54 11.93 -32.26 58.60
C GLY A 54 11.75 -33.76 58.86
N ILE A 55 11.77 -34.56 57.80
CA ILE A 55 12.00 -36.01 57.87
C ILE A 55 12.96 -36.37 56.73
N ALA A 56 13.96 -37.21 57.01
CA ALA A 56 15.02 -37.56 56.07
C ALA A 56 14.80 -38.93 55.39
N SER A 57 15.48 -39.10 54.26
CA SER A 57 15.80 -40.38 53.59
C SER A 57 14.65 -41.18 52.96
N ALA A 58 14.66 -41.27 51.63
CA ALA A 58 15.18 -42.46 50.93
C ALA A 58 15.22 -42.22 49.41
N ALA A 59 16.33 -42.53 48.75
CA ALA A 59 16.44 -42.41 47.31
C ALA A 59 15.87 -43.66 46.61
N VAL A 60 14.81 -43.49 45.81
CA VAL A 60 14.34 -44.49 44.85
C VAL A 60 14.20 -43.83 43.48
N GLY A 61 15.15 -44.11 42.59
CA GLY A 61 15.18 -43.57 41.24
C GLY A 61 14.16 -44.23 40.31
N VAL A 62 12.90 -43.79 40.37
CA VAL A 62 11.90 -44.17 39.36
C VAL A 62 12.10 -43.29 38.13
N ARG A 63 12.67 -43.88 37.06
CA ARG A 63 12.66 -43.26 35.73
C ARG A 63 11.24 -43.27 35.18
N VAL A 64 10.48 -42.21 35.47
CA VAL A 64 9.23 -41.92 34.76
C VAL A 64 9.60 -41.55 33.32
N ALA A 65 9.49 -42.55 32.43
CA ALA A 65 9.59 -42.31 31.01
C ALA A 65 8.35 -41.53 30.54
N ASN A 66 8.41 -40.20 30.62
CA ASN A 66 7.42 -39.31 30.02
C ASN A 66 7.45 -39.46 28.49
N ARG A 67 6.81 -40.51 27.97
CA ARG A 67 6.25 -40.50 26.63
C ARG A 67 5.09 -39.51 26.63
N VAL A 68 5.42 -38.23 26.48
CA VAL A 68 4.47 -37.24 26.01
C VAL A 68 4.04 -37.71 24.63
N SER A 69 2.83 -38.27 24.55
CA SER A 69 2.18 -38.60 23.29
C SER A 69 1.83 -37.28 22.60
N LEU A 70 2.76 -36.74 21.81
CA LEU A 70 2.51 -35.62 20.91
C LEU A 70 1.57 -36.07 19.79
N ARG A 71 0.28 -36.13 20.14
CA ARG A 71 -0.87 -36.17 19.25
C ARG A 71 -1.94 -35.21 19.74
N HIS A 72 -1.54 -33.95 19.93
CA HIS A 72 -2.38 -32.85 19.48
C HIS A 72 -1.85 -32.45 18.10
N THR A 73 -2.54 -32.89 17.05
CA THR A 73 -2.67 -32.03 15.87
C THR A 73 -3.60 -30.91 16.32
N GLU A 74 -3.01 -29.85 16.89
CA GLU A 74 -3.74 -28.59 17.05
C GLU A 74 -4.25 -28.21 15.66
N ALA A 75 -5.56 -27.92 15.56
CA ALA A 75 -6.08 -27.36 14.32
C ALA A 75 -5.32 -26.06 14.06
N MET A 76 -4.85 -25.83 12.83
CA MET A 76 -4.22 -24.55 12.54
C MET A 76 -5.22 -23.43 12.82
N ASP A 77 -4.87 -22.52 13.72
CA ASP A 77 -5.57 -21.24 13.81
C ASP A 77 -5.52 -20.59 12.41
N TYR A 78 -6.69 -20.20 11.91
CA TYR A 78 -6.88 -19.57 10.59
C TYR A 78 -6.56 -20.49 9.37
N PRO A 79 -7.34 -21.57 9.15
CA PRO A 79 -7.08 -22.55 8.10
C PRO A 79 -7.24 -22.02 6.67
N GLN A 80 -8.04 -20.98 6.41
CA GLN A 80 -8.05 -20.32 5.09
C GLN A 80 -6.88 -19.35 4.95
N LEU A 81 -6.66 -18.48 5.93
CA LEU A 81 -5.66 -17.41 5.93
C LEU A 81 -4.24 -17.93 5.79
N LEU A 82 -3.90 -18.99 6.52
CA LEU A 82 -2.57 -19.62 6.53
C LEU A 82 -2.42 -20.74 5.48
N SER A 83 -3.45 -21.03 4.68
CA SER A 83 -3.30 -21.98 3.58
C SER A 83 -2.53 -21.38 2.40
N SER A 84 -1.64 -22.17 1.80
CA SER A 84 -0.99 -21.80 0.54
C SER A 84 -2.02 -21.63 -0.58
N ARG A 85 -1.76 -20.71 -1.51
CA ARG A 85 -2.62 -20.42 -2.66
C ARG A 85 -1.76 -20.26 -3.92
N SER A 86 -1.96 -21.16 -4.87
CA SER A 86 -1.34 -21.09 -6.19
C SER A 86 -2.31 -20.53 -7.23
N PHE A 87 -1.79 -19.74 -8.18
CA PHE A 87 -2.49 -19.23 -9.35
C PHE A 87 -1.47 -18.80 -10.41
N VAL A 88 -1.73 -19.12 -11.67
CA VAL A 88 -0.95 -18.63 -12.84
C VAL A 88 0.59 -18.75 -12.67
N GLY A 89 1.05 -19.95 -12.34
CA GLY A 89 2.48 -20.25 -12.11
C GLY A 89 3.06 -19.75 -10.77
N LEU A 90 2.36 -18.87 -10.07
CA LEU A 90 2.74 -18.33 -8.77
C LEU A 90 2.21 -19.21 -7.62
N THR A 91 2.95 -19.30 -6.52
CA THR A 91 2.47 -19.95 -5.27
C THR A 91 2.78 -19.09 -4.06
N LEU A 92 1.74 -18.62 -3.38
CA LEU A 92 1.86 -17.90 -2.12
C LEU A 92 1.89 -18.90 -0.95
N PRO A 93 2.75 -18.72 0.08
CA PRO A 93 2.78 -19.59 1.25
C PRO A 93 1.55 -19.41 2.16
N ASN A 94 0.89 -18.25 2.10
CA ASN A 94 -0.37 -17.96 2.79
C ASN A 94 -1.18 -16.90 2.00
N ARG A 95 -2.41 -16.59 2.44
CA ARG A 95 -3.33 -15.67 1.74
C ARG A 95 -3.27 -14.21 2.21
N ILE A 96 -2.32 -13.88 3.09
CA ILE A 96 -2.12 -12.52 3.60
C ILE A 96 -1.36 -11.70 2.56
N VAL A 97 -1.88 -10.52 2.24
CA VAL A 97 -1.23 -9.56 1.33
C VAL A 97 -0.84 -8.30 2.09
N MET A 98 0.41 -7.86 1.95
CA MET A 98 0.79 -6.47 2.24
C MET A 98 0.48 -5.63 1.00
N PRO A 99 -0.53 -4.74 1.04
CA PRO A 99 -0.82 -3.88 -0.10
C PRO A 99 0.24 -2.77 -0.26
N PRO A 100 0.23 -2.04 -1.38
CA PRO A 100 1.06 -0.86 -1.59
C PRO A 100 0.85 0.17 -0.47
N LEU A 101 1.91 0.47 0.28
CA LEU A 101 1.91 1.39 1.42
C LEU A 101 3.03 2.42 1.25
N VAL A 102 2.70 3.57 0.64
CA VAL A 102 3.68 4.61 0.32
C VAL A 102 4.26 5.25 1.58
N ILE A 103 5.59 5.24 1.72
CA ILE A 103 6.31 5.80 2.89
C ILE A 103 6.95 7.16 2.65
N TRP A 104 7.04 7.60 1.38
CA TRP A 104 7.43 8.96 0.99
C TRP A 104 8.89 9.33 1.32
N GLN A 105 9.82 8.39 1.14
CA GLN A 105 11.24 8.53 1.53
C GLN A 105 12.21 8.69 0.35
N ALA A 106 11.73 8.97 -0.87
CA ALA A 106 12.58 9.15 -2.05
C ALA A 106 13.02 10.61 -2.25
N GLY A 107 14.02 10.83 -3.11
CA GLY A 107 14.37 12.15 -3.63
C GLY A 107 13.58 12.51 -4.89
N LEU A 108 13.87 13.69 -5.47
CA LEU A 108 13.30 14.09 -6.76
C LEU A 108 13.75 13.19 -7.93
N ASP A 109 14.83 12.44 -7.73
CA ASP A 109 15.33 11.37 -8.60
C ASP A 109 14.46 10.10 -8.60
N GLY A 110 13.52 9.96 -7.66
CA GLY A 110 12.69 8.78 -7.47
C GLY A 110 13.46 7.53 -7.04
N LEU A 111 14.67 7.68 -6.49
CA LEU A 111 15.48 6.53 -6.08
C LEU A 111 14.98 5.88 -4.79
N VAL A 112 15.13 4.56 -4.72
CA VAL A 112 14.91 3.78 -3.49
C VAL A 112 16.02 4.09 -2.49
N THR A 113 15.63 4.53 -1.29
CA THR A 113 16.51 4.80 -0.15
C THR A 113 16.51 3.66 0.87
N ASP A 114 17.48 3.66 1.79
CA ASP A 114 17.62 2.61 2.81
C ASP A 114 16.41 2.50 3.75
N GLU A 115 15.63 3.56 3.93
CA GLU A 115 14.36 3.53 4.68
C GLU A 115 13.29 2.67 3.99
N HIS A 116 13.27 2.60 2.66
CA HIS A 116 12.41 1.68 1.92
C HIS A 116 12.89 0.24 2.12
N VAL A 117 14.19 -0.03 2.00
CA VAL A 117 14.78 -1.36 2.25
C VAL A 117 14.45 -1.81 3.68
N ALA A 118 14.60 -0.93 4.66
CA ALA A 118 14.22 -1.15 6.05
C ALA A 118 12.70 -1.27 6.26
N HIS A 119 11.87 -0.79 5.33
CA HIS A 119 10.42 -1.00 5.35
C HIS A 119 10.01 -2.40 4.94
N TYR A 120 10.51 -2.91 3.83
CA TYR A 120 10.10 -4.24 3.38
C TYR A 120 10.76 -5.34 4.23
N ARG A 121 12.01 -5.13 4.70
CA ARG A 121 12.69 -6.04 5.64
C ARG A 121 11.93 -6.28 6.96
N ARG A 122 11.26 -5.25 7.51
CA ARG A 122 10.48 -5.36 8.76
C ARG A 122 9.06 -5.91 8.59
N SER A 123 8.64 -6.21 7.36
CA SER A 123 7.26 -6.57 6.99
C SER A 123 7.12 -8.03 6.54
N ALA A 124 7.91 -8.92 7.17
CA ALA A 124 7.90 -10.35 6.88
C ALA A 124 6.62 -11.08 7.34
N GLY A 125 6.33 -12.21 6.69
CA GLY A 125 5.16 -13.06 6.98
C GLY A 125 4.00 -13.06 5.96
N PRO A 126 3.71 -11.99 5.18
CA PRO A 126 2.70 -12.06 4.12
C PRO A 126 3.10 -13.07 3.04
N GLY A 127 2.13 -13.69 2.38
CA GLY A 127 2.39 -14.52 1.21
C GLY A 127 2.76 -13.70 -0.02
N LEU A 128 2.19 -12.49 -0.14
CA LEU A 128 2.47 -11.50 -1.17
C LEU A 128 2.75 -10.14 -0.53
N VAL A 129 3.84 -9.50 -0.94
CA VAL A 129 4.13 -8.10 -0.60
C VAL A 129 4.18 -7.29 -1.89
N ILE A 130 3.31 -6.28 -1.99
CA ILE A 130 3.26 -5.39 -3.15
C ILE A 130 3.92 -4.06 -2.75
N VAL A 131 5.07 -3.76 -3.38
CA VAL A 131 5.80 -2.50 -3.21
C VAL A 131 4.92 -1.31 -3.58
N GLU A 132 5.15 -0.21 -2.87
CA GLU A 132 4.38 1.03 -2.98
C GLU A 132 4.26 1.59 -4.40
N ALA A 133 3.24 2.42 -4.59
CA ALA A 133 2.94 3.09 -5.85
C ALA A 133 4.20 3.74 -6.45
N THR A 134 4.71 3.16 -7.52
CA THR A 134 5.94 3.55 -8.22
C THR A 134 5.57 4.24 -9.53
N ALA A 135 6.05 5.47 -9.72
CA ALA A 135 5.62 6.28 -10.86
C ALA A 135 6.27 5.79 -12.17
N VAL A 136 5.45 5.68 -13.23
CA VAL A 136 5.91 5.30 -14.59
C VAL A 136 6.62 6.42 -15.34
N SER A 137 6.43 7.67 -14.89
CA SER A 137 7.06 8.87 -15.45
C SER A 137 7.20 9.98 -14.39
N PRO A 138 8.11 10.96 -14.57
CA PRO A 138 8.34 12.04 -13.60
C PRO A 138 7.11 12.91 -13.32
N GLU A 139 6.32 13.23 -14.36
CA GLU A 139 5.09 14.01 -14.30
C GLU A 139 3.92 13.23 -13.69
N GLY A 140 3.97 11.90 -13.78
CA GLY A 140 3.03 10.96 -13.16
C GLY A 140 3.16 10.78 -11.65
N ARG A 141 4.11 11.46 -10.99
CA ARG A 141 4.30 11.38 -9.54
C ARG A 141 3.16 11.99 -8.74
N LEU A 142 2.86 11.38 -7.59
CA LEU A 142 1.90 11.80 -6.59
C LEU A 142 2.51 12.68 -5.48
N ALA A 143 3.82 12.59 -5.28
CA ALA A 143 4.60 13.52 -4.45
C ALA A 143 6.07 13.56 -4.90
N ALA A 144 6.78 14.61 -4.50
CA ALA A 144 8.20 14.82 -4.81
C ALA A 144 9.10 13.72 -4.22
N THR A 145 8.65 13.06 -3.16
CA THR A 145 9.38 12.00 -2.43
C THR A 145 8.87 10.58 -2.72
N GLN A 146 8.29 10.37 -3.90
CA GLN A 146 7.83 9.08 -4.39
C GLN A 146 8.88 8.38 -5.27
N ILE A 147 9.02 7.06 -5.11
CA ILE A 147 9.89 6.24 -5.97
C ILE A 147 9.38 6.13 -7.42
N GLY A 148 10.30 5.87 -8.35
CA GLY A 148 10.03 5.75 -9.77
C GLY A 148 10.63 4.51 -10.41
N ALA A 149 10.17 4.22 -11.63
CA ALA A 149 10.73 3.19 -12.52
C ALA A 149 10.76 3.68 -13.99
N TRP A 150 10.89 5.00 -14.18
CA TRP A 150 10.87 5.66 -15.48
C TRP A 150 12.24 5.66 -16.19
N ASN A 151 13.34 5.38 -15.46
CA ASN A 151 14.69 5.28 -16.02
C ASN A 151 15.52 4.16 -15.37
N ASP A 152 16.57 3.73 -16.08
CA ASP A 152 17.35 2.53 -15.73
C ASP A 152 18.15 2.70 -14.41
N GLY A 153 18.49 3.94 -14.03
CA GLY A 153 19.17 4.24 -12.77
C GLY A 153 18.33 3.95 -11.52
N GLN A 154 17.01 3.75 -11.67
CA GLN A 154 16.11 3.37 -10.57
C GLN A 154 16.08 1.86 -10.33
N THR A 155 16.45 1.03 -11.33
CA THR A 155 16.31 -0.43 -11.31
C THR A 155 17.12 -1.11 -10.20
N GLU A 156 18.34 -0.65 -9.90
CA GLU A 156 19.18 -1.23 -8.83
C GLU A 156 18.50 -1.10 -7.46
N GLY A 157 17.94 0.08 -7.16
CA GLY A 157 17.21 0.35 -5.93
C GLY A 157 15.99 -0.56 -5.77
N LEU A 158 15.25 -0.75 -6.88
CA LEU A 158 14.09 -1.63 -6.94
C LEU A 158 14.47 -3.11 -6.74
N ALA A 159 15.61 -3.55 -7.29
CA ALA A 159 16.10 -4.92 -7.13
C ALA A 159 16.46 -5.24 -5.67
N ARG A 160 16.97 -4.25 -4.92
CA ARG A 160 17.19 -4.38 -3.47
C ARG A 160 15.87 -4.66 -2.73
N LEU A 161 14.75 -4.05 -3.15
CA LEU A 161 13.44 -4.29 -2.52
C LEU A 161 12.91 -5.69 -2.80
N ALA A 162 12.92 -6.13 -4.06
CA ALA A 162 12.50 -7.49 -4.43
C ALA A 162 13.31 -8.55 -3.66
N ALA A 163 14.64 -8.38 -3.59
CA ALA A 163 15.53 -9.30 -2.87
C ALA A 163 15.30 -9.36 -1.35
N GLU A 164 14.92 -8.25 -0.69
CA GLU A 164 14.50 -8.29 0.73
C GLU A 164 13.19 -9.09 0.91
N ILE A 165 12.21 -8.88 0.02
CA ILE A 165 10.90 -9.54 0.08
C ILE A 165 11.04 -11.06 -0.14
N HIS A 166 11.80 -11.48 -1.14
CA HIS A 166 12.11 -12.89 -1.39
C HIS A 166 12.86 -13.53 -0.21
N ARG A 167 13.81 -12.81 0.40
CA ARG A 167 14.53 -13.31 1.58
C ARG A 167 13.63 -13.47 2.80
N ALA A 168 12.55 -12.70 2.89
CA ALA A 168 11.51 -12.85 3.90
C ALA A 168 10.49 -13.99 3.59
N GLY A 169 10.67 -14.71 2.48
CA GLY A 169 9.83 -15.85 2.08
C GLY A 169 8.52 -15.48 1.39
N ALA A 170 8.35 -14.22 1.00
CA ALA A 170 7.15 -13.71 0.33
C ALA A 170 7.37 -13.56 -1.19
N VAL A 171 6.29 -13.59 -1.96
CA VAL A 171 6.31 -13.14 -3.35
C VAL A 171 6.47 -11.62 -3.43
N ALA A 172 7.31 -11.15 -4.35
CA ALA A 172 7.54 -9.73 -4.59
C ALA A 172 6.66 -9.22 -5.73
N GLY A 173 5.64 -8.43 -5.39
CA GLY A 173 4.90 -7.59 -6.34
C GLY A 173 5.34 -6.13 -6.27
N ILE A 174 5.00 -5.35 -7.30
CA ILE A 174 5.18 -3.89 -7.30
C ILE A 174 4.00 -3.21 -7.99
N GLN A 175 3.49 -2.13 -7.38
CA GLN A 175 2.43 -1.33 -7.97
C GLN A 175 3.00 -0.20 -8.83
N ILE A 176 2.61 -0.15 -10.10
CA ILE A 176 3.02 0.88 -11.04
C ILE A 176 1.83 1.80 -11.38
N HIS A 177 2.05 3.12 -11.41
CA HIS A 177 0.95 4.07 -11.57
C HIS A 177 1.35 5.37 -12.26
N HIS A 178 0.32 6.15 -12.61
CA HIS A 178 0.41 7.56 -12.98
C HIS A 178 -0.67 8.35 -12.21
N ALA A 179 -0.30 9.37 -11.45
CA ALA A 179 -1.20 10.12 -10.56
C ALA A 179 -2.27 10.92 -11.32
N GLY A 180 -1.96 11.37 -12.53
CA GLY A 180 -2.83 12.26 -13.32
C GLY A 180 -3.19 13.52 -12.53
N GLY A 181 -4.47 13.90 -12.54
CA GLY A 181 -4.99 15.05 -11.78
C GLY A 181 -4.88 15.01 -10.24
N ARG A 182 -4.28 13.98 -9.62
CA ARG A 182 -4.01 13.93 -8.17
C ARG A 182 -2.65 14.50 -7.75
N THR A 183 -1.90 15.06 -8.69
CA THR A 183 -0.63 15.74 -8.43
C THR A 183 -0.76 17.26 -8.33
N SER A 184 0.36 17.96 -8.21
CA SER A 184 0.51 19.40 -8.35
C SER A 184 1.91 19.71 -8.90
N ALA A 185 2.14 20.92 -9.40
CA ALA A 185 3.47 21.35 -9.86
C ALA A 185 4.56 21.15 -8.78
N GLU A 186 4.25 21.42 -7.51
CA GLU A 186 5.16 21.14 -6.37
C GLU A 186 5.51 19.65 -6.26
N LYS A 187 4.55 18.76 -6.48
CA LYS A 187 4.68 17.31 -6.29
C LYS A 187 5.39 16.60 -7.44
N ASN A 188 5.19 17.06 -8.68
CA ASN A 188 5.77 16.41 -9.85
C ASN A 188 7.06 17.09 -10.35
N GLY A 189 7.46 18.23 -9.78
CA GLY A 189 8.70 18.94 -10.11
C GLY A 189 8.53 20.03 -11.18
N GLY A 190 7.35 20.66 -11.25
CA GLY A 190 7.02 21.73 -12.20
C GLY A 190 6.51 21.24 -13.55
N LEU A 191 6.18 19.95 -13.65
CA LEU A 191 5.75 19.31 -14.90
C LEU A 191 4.22 19.44 -15.10
N PRO A 192 3.71 19.24 -16.32
CA PRO A 192 2.27 19.33 -16.60
C PRO A 192 1.42 18.40 -15.73
N ILE A 193 0.24 18.88 -15.30
CA ILE A 193 -0.75 18.08 -14.58
C ILE A 193 -1.68 17.43 -15.60
N LEU A 194 -1.38 16.19 -15.99
CA LEU A 194 -2.08 15.47 -17.05
C LEU A 194 -3.43 14.91 -16.60
N VAL A 195 -4.49 15.15 -17.36
CA VAL A 195 -5.86 14.67 -17.07
C VAL A 195 -6.56 14.15 -18.35
N PRO A 196 -7.52 13.21 -18.22
CA PRO A 196 -8.32 12.77 -19.37
C PRO A 196 -9.27 13.88 -19.86
N SER A 197 -9.77 14.73 -18.95
CA SER A 197 -10.52 15.94 -19.26
C SER A 197 -10.32 17.02 -18.20
N ARG A 198 -10.35 18.30 -18.61
CA ARG A 198 -10.43 19.42 -17.66
C ARG A 198 -11.85 19.54 -17.12
N THR A 199 -11.98 19.73 -15.80
CA THR A 199 -13.28 19.83 -15.11
C THR A 199 -13.24 20.95 -14.07
N ALA A 200 -14.38 21.30 -13.46
CA ALA A 200 -14.42 22.25 -12.34
C ALA A 200 -13.62 21.79 -11.09
N ARG A 201 -13.11 20.55 -11.07
CA ARG A 201 -12.29 19.98 -9.98
C ARG A 201 -10.80 19.86 -10.34
N THR A 202 -10.41 20.16 -11.59
CA THR A 202 -9.00 20.19 -12.01
C THR A 202 -8.43 21.59 -11.81
N PRO A 203 -7.12 21.74 -11.51
CA PRO A 203 -6.47 23.04 -11.46
C PRO A 203 -6.48 23.73 -12.83
N ALA A 204 -6.32 25.05 -12.86
CA ALA A 204 -6.42 25.84 -14.10
C ALA A 204 -5.32 25.46 -15.11
N GLU A 205 -4.15 25.10 -14.61
CA GLU A 205 -2.96 24.64 -15.35
C GLU A 205 -3.00 23.15 -15.75
N ALA A 206 -4.11 22.44 -15.50
CA ALA A 206 -4.26 21.05 -15.95
C ALA A 206 -4.28 20.95 -17.49
N HIS A 207 -3.54 19.98 -18.02
CA HIS A 207 -3.42 19.68 -19.45
C HIS A 207 -4.28 18.47 -19.81
N GLU A 208 -5.12 18.62 -20.83
CA GLU A 208 -5.98 17.56 -21.33
C GLU A 208 -5.23 16.73 -22.37
N LEU A 209 -5.09 15.43 -22.11
CA LEU A 209 -4.25 14.53 -22.89
C LEU A 209 -4.70 14.39 -24.36
N THR A 210 -3.76 14.36 -25.30
CA THR A 210 -4.00 13.92 -26.69
C THR A 210 -3.95 12.39 -26.83
N ASP A 211 -4.34 11.83 -27.98
CA ASP A 211 -4.27 10.37 -28.23
C ASP A 211 -2.82 9.87 -28.13
N GLU A 212 -1.87 10.64 -28.66
CA GLU A 212 -0.44 10.38 -28.69
C GLU A 212 0.19 10.44 -27.29
N GLU A 213 -0.25 11.38 -26.45
CA GLU A 213 0.19 11.46 -25.05
C GLU A 213 -0.38 10.29 -24.22
N ILE A 214 -1.63 9.87 -24.48
CA ILE A 214 -2.21 8.68 -23.85
C ILE A 214 -1.41 7.43 -24.23
N GLN A 215 -1.10 7.26 -25.51
CA GLN A 215 -0.27 6.15 -25.97
C GLN A 215 1.14 6.20 -25.37
N SER A 216 1.76 7.38 -25.28
CA SER A 216 3.07 7.56 -24.65
C SER A 216 3.07 7.13 -23.18
N ILE A 217 1.98 7.37 -22.45
CA ILE A 217 1.82 6.88 -21.07
C ILE A 217 1.66 5.35 -21.04
N VAL A 218 0.86 4.76 -21.94
CA VAL A 218 0.73 3.30 -22.07
C VAL A 218 2.10 2.64 -22.32
N ASP A 219 2.91 3.21 -23.20
CA ASP A 219 4.27 2.74 -23.50
C ASP A 219 5.19 2.89 -22.27
N ALA A 220 5.03 3.95 -21.46
CA ALA A 220 5.75 4.13 -20.20
C ALA A 220 5.37 3.08 -19.14
N PHE A 221 4.09 2.66 -19.05
CA PHE A 221 3.68 1.52 -18.22
C PHE A 221 4.40 0.23 -18.64
N ALA A 222 4.47 -0.05 -19.95
CA ALA A 222 5.17 -1.22 -20.47
C ALA A 222 6.69 -1.18 -20.23
N ALA A 223 7.34 -0.02 -20.43
CA ALA A 223 8.76 0.17 -20.16
C ALA A 223 9.11 0.04 -18.67
N THR A 224 8.27 0.60 -17.81
CA THR A 224 8.36 0.46 -16.35
C THR A 224 8.22 -1.00 -15.92
N ALA A 225 7.24 -1.73 -16.47
CA ALA A 225 7.04 -3.14 -16.15
C ALA A 225 8.26 -4.02 -16.49
N ARG A 226 8.94 -3.77 -17.61
CA ARG A 226 10.20 -4.47 -17.95
C ARG A 226 11.28 -4.26 -16.89
N ARG A 227 11.55 -3.00 -16.50
CA ARG A 227 12.52 -2.68 -15.44
C ARG A 227 12.19 -3.33 -14.11
N CYS A 228 10.90 -3.38 -13.75
CA CYS A 228 10.45 -4.09 -12.56
C CYS A 228 10.71 -5.61 -12.64
N VAL A 229 10.51 -6.23 -13.80
CA VAL A 229 10.81 -7.65 -13.99
C VAL A 229 12.32 -7.94 -13.98
N GLU A 230 13.12 -7.07 -14.60
CA GLU A 230 14.59 -7.11 -14.55
C GLU A 230 15.12 -6.92 -13.12
N ALA A 231 14.45 -6.09 -12.30
CA ALA A 231 14.68 -5.97 -10.87
C ALA A 231 14.23 -7.20 -10.04
N GLY A 232 13.59 -8.19 -10.67
CA GLY A 232 13.25 -9.48 -10.06
C GLY A 232 11.82 -9.62 -9.54
N PHE A 233 10.94 -8.61 -9.67
CA PHE A 233 9.55 -8.73 -9.23
C PHE A 233 8.80 -9.86 -9.97
N ASP A 234 7.97 -10.62 -9.24
CA ASP A 234 7.14 -11.72 -9.76
C ASP A 234 5.78 -11.24 -10.29
N LEU A 235 5.37 -10.03 -9.88
CA LEU A 235 4.03 -9.51 -10.11
C LEU A 235 4.06 -7.99 -10.35
N ILE A 236 3.36 -7.54 -11.39
CA ILE A 236 3.18 -6.12 -11.73
C ILE A 236 1.72 -5.75 -11.50
N GLU A 237 1.44 -4.83 -10.56
CA GLU A 237 0.09 -4.31 -10.30
C GLU A 237 -0.11 -2.94 -10.96
N ILE A 238 -0.92 -2.88 -12.03
CA ILE A 238 -1.29 -1.63 -12.70
C ILE A 238 -2.34 -0.90 -11.86
N HIS A 239 -2.08 0.36 -11.49
CA HIS A 239 -3.00 1.09 -10.62
C HIS A 239 -4.14 1.82 -11.37
N GLY A 240 -5.37 1.29 -11.25
CA GLY A 240 -6.61 1.85 -11.80
C GLY A 240 -7.65 2.25 -10.75
N ALA A 241 -7.23 2.84 -9.63
CA ALA A 241 -8.08 3.13 -8.45
C ALA A 241 -7.66 4.42 -7.72
N HIS A 242 -8.38 4.78 -6.65
CA HIS A 242 -8.10 5.91 -5.74
C HIS A 242 -8.06 7.30 -6.41
N GLY A 243 -8.59 7.42 -7.62
CA GLY A 243 -8.70 8.66 -8.36
C GLY A 243 -7.40 9.04 -9.05
N TYR A 244 -6.48 8.10 -9.27
CA TYR A 244 -5.32 8.26 -10.17
C TYR A 244 -5.72 8.04 -11.63
N LEU A 245 -4.79 8.23 -12.58
CA LEU A 245 -5.10 8.38 -14.00
C LEU A 245 -5.98 7.24 -14.56
N GLY A 246 -5.69 5.98 -14.21
CA GLY A 246 -6.51 4.84 -14.65
C GLY A 246 -7.98 4.94 -14.24
N SER A 247 -8.25 5.24 -12.97
CA SER A 247 -9.62 5.51 -12.50
C SER A 247 -10.19 6.84 -13.02
N GLN A 248 -9.36 7.84 -13.33
CA GLN A 248 -9.83 9.11 -13.91
C GLN A 248 -10.39 8.88 -15.32
N PHE A 249 -9.79 7.99 -16.11
CA PHE A 249 -10.34 7.55 -17.40
C PHE A 249 -11.65 6.77 -17.21
N MET A 250 -11.72 5.85 -16.24
CA MET A 250 -12.93 5.05 -15.99
C MET A 250 -14.14 5.88 -15.50
N ALA A 251 -13.92 6.86 -14.63
CA ALA A 251 -15.01 7.56 -13.95
C ALA A 251 -15.63 8.67 -14.84
N PRO A 252 -16.96 8.66 -15.03
CA PRO A 252 -17.64 9.63 -15.91
C PRO A 252 -17.60 11.07 -15.35
N SER A 253 -17.32 11.26 -14.05
CA SER A 253 -17.14 12.60 -13.48
C SER A 253 -15.77 13.23 -13.75
N THR A 254 -14.80 12.48 -14.28
CA THR A 254 -13.46 12.98 -14.63
C THR A 254 -13.09 12.82 -16.10
N ASN A 255 -13.71 11.88 -16.82
CA ASN A 255 -13.54 11.69 -18.24
C ASN A 255 -14.80 12.13 -19.00
N LEU A 256 -14.70 13.30 -19.65
CA LEU A 256 -15.75 13.93 -20.46
C LEU A 256 -15.46 13.81 -21.97
N ARG A 257 -14.47 12.98 -22.36
CA ARG A 257 -14.03 12.87 -23.76
C ARG A 257 -15.13 12.26 -24.64
N THR A 258 -15.12 12.68 -25.91
CA THR A 258 -16.02 12.19 -26.96
C THR A 258 -15.30 11.33 -28.01
N ASP A 259 -14.01 11.07 -27.80
CA ASP A 259 -13.17 10.22 -28.66
C ASP A 259 -13.16 8.75 -28.20
N ARG A 260 -12.24 7.94 -28.74
CA ARG A 260 -12.11 6.51 -28.40
C ARG A 260 -11.78 6.20 -26.94
N TRP A 261 -11.42 7.22 -26.14
CA TRP A 261 -11.09 7.08 -24.73
C TRP A 261 -12.22 7.52 -23.79
N GLY A 262 -13.36 8.00 -24.30
CA GLY A 262 -14.49 8.47 -23.49
C GLY A 262 -15.87 8.03 -23.99
N GLY A 263 -16.90 8.51 -23.29
CA GLY A 263 -18.29 8.11 -23.51
C GLY A 263 -18.64 6.75 -22.90
N SER A 264 -18.66 5.69 -23.74
CA SER A 264 -19.06 4.34 -23.31
C SER A 264 -18.11 3.74 -22.27
N LEU A 265 -18.59 2.80 -21.45
CA LEU A 265 -17.76 2.14 -20.45
C LEU A 265 -16.52 1.47 -21.07
N GLU A 266 -16.67 0.84 -22.25
CA GLU A 266 -15.57 0.20 -22.98
C GLU A 266 -14.48 1.21 -23.37
N ASN A 267 -14.87 2.39 -23.86
CA ASN A 267 -13.93 3.47 -24.17
C ASN A 267 -13.29 4.05 -22.90
N ARG A 268 -14.07 4.26 -21.83
CA ARG A 268 -13.56 4.75 -20.54
C ARG A 268 -12.59 3.75 -19.87
N CYS A 269 -12.79 2.45 -20.08
CA CYS A 269 -11.86 1.40 -19.63
C CYS A 269 -10.65 1.22 -20.56
N ARG A 270 -10.70 1.72 -21.80
CA ARG A 270 -9.69 1.47 -22.85
C ARG A 270 -8.27 1.77 -22.38
N PHE A 271 -8.06 2.87 -21.65
CA PHE A 271 -6.73 3.22 -21.12
C PHE A 271 -6.12 2.09 -20.28
N LEU A 272 -6.87 1.52 -19.32
CA LEU A 272 -6.37 0.41 -18.51
C LEU A 272 -6.26 -0.89 -19.31
N VAL A 273 -7.17 -1.14 -20.26
CA VAL A 273 -7.10 -2.30 -21.17
C VAL A 273 -5.83 -2.27 -22.02
N GLU A 274 -5.48 -1.12 -22.61
CA GLU A 274 -4.24 -0.97 -23.37
C GLU A 274 -3.00 -1.04 -22.46
N CYS A 275 -3.04 -0.49 -21.23
CA CYS A 275 -1.96 -0.70 -20.25
C CYS A 275 -1.76 -2.19 -19.89
N VAL A 276 -2.85 -2.95 -19.67
CA VAL A 276 -2.77 -4.40 -19.39
C VAL A 276 -2.14 -5.13 -20.57
N ARG A 277 -2.61 -4.87 -21.80
CA ARG A 277 -2.05 -5.48 -23.02
C ARG A 277 -0.59 -5.13 -23.23
N ALA A 278 -0.21 -3.87 -23.08
CA ALA A 278 1.15 -3.40 -23.28
C ALA A 278 2.12 -3.98 -22.22
N VAL A 279 1.69 -4.05 -20.95
CA VAL A 279 2.45 -4.73 -19.90
C VAL A 279 2.56 -6.23 -20.20
N ARG A 280 1.47 -6.91 -20.54
CA ARG A 280 1.46 -8.34 -20.91
C ARG A 280 2.37 -8.66 -22.09
N ALA A 281 2.38 -7.85 -23.14
CA ALA A 281 3.29 -8.01 -24.27
C ALA A 281 4.76 -7.78 -23.86
N ALA A 282 5.00 -6.84 -22.94
CA ALA A 282 6.34 -6.49 -22.49
C ALA A 282 6.95 -7.47 -21.45
N VAL A 283 6.13 -8.18 -20.66
CA VAL A 283 6.59 -9.11 -19.61
C VAL A 283 6.10 -10.56 -19.79
N GLY A 284 5.41 -10.87 -20.89
CA GLY A 284 5.02 -12.23 -21.24
C GLY A 284 6.22 -13.09 -21.66
N ALA A 285 5.97 -14.38 -21.95
CA ALA A 285 7.01 -15.32 -22.38
C ALA A 285 7.77 -14.83 -23.63
N ASP A 286 7.07 -14.17 -24.56
CA ASP A 286 7.66 -13.60 -25.79
C ASP A 286 8.42 -12.27 -25.54
N GLY A 287 8.22 -11.63 -24.38
CA GLY A 287 8.84 -10.35 -24.01
C GLY A 287 10.32 -10.46 -23.62
N GLY A 288 10.85 -11.68 -23.48
CA GLY A 288 12.29 -11.97 -23.28
C GLY A 288 12.89 -11.63 -21.92
N VAL A 289 12.36 -10.65 -21.20
CA VAL A 289 12.90 -10.15 -19.91
C VAL A 289 12.70 -11.09 -18.72
N THR A 290 11.83 -12.10 -18.81
CA THR A 290 11.48 -12.96 -17.67
C THR A 290 12.40 -14.16 -17.45
N ALA A 291 13.34 -14.42 -18.35
CA ALA A 291 14.17 -15.64 -18.38
C ALA A 291 13.34 -16.96 -18.28
N GLY A 292 12.11 -16.95 -18.81
CA GLY A 292 11.20 -18.10 -18.77
C GLY A 292 10.32 -18.22 -17.53
N ARG A 293 10.41 -17.30 -16.56
CA ARG A 293 9.47 -17.18 -15.43
C ARG A 293 8.14 -16.57 -15.92
N HIS A 294 7.03 -17.02 -15.37
CA HIS A 294 5.75 -16.30 -15.55
C HIS A 294 5.69 -15.11 -14.59
N VAL A 295 5.39 -13.91 -15.10
CA VAL A 295 5.16 -12.71 -14.28
C VAL A 295 3.67 -12.38 -14.30
N VAL A 296 3.07 -12.37 -13.11
CA VAL A 296 1.63 -12.13 -12.96
C VAL A 296 1.32 -10.65 -13.25
N THR A 297 0.40 -10.40 -14.18
CA THR A 297 -0.12 -9.04 -14.41
C THR A 297 -1.41 -8.82 -13.63
N ALA A 298 -1.35 -7.96 -12.61
CA ALA A 298 -2.46 -7.63 -11.75
C ALA A 298 -3.01 -6.22 -12.04
N VAL A 299 -4.26 -5.95 -11.68
CA VAL A 299 -4.84 -4.60 -11.73
C VAL A 299 -5.46 -4.20 -10.40
N ARG A 300 -5.07 -3.04 -9.88
CA ARG A 300 -5.73 -2.39 -8.75
C ARG A 300 -6.98 -1.66 -9.23
N LEU A 301 -8.10 -2.37 -9.33
CA LEU A 301 -9.35 -1.89 -9.90
C LEU A 301 -10.13 -0.98 -8.94
N GLY A 302 -10.49 0.22 -9.41
CA GLY A 302 -11.46 1.09 -8.77
C GLY A 302 -12.87 0.71 -9.22
N ALA A 303 -13.57 -0.11 -8.44
CA ALA A 303 -14.83 -0.73 -8.86
C ALA A 303 -16.07 0.15 -8.64
N ALA A 304 -15.97 1.25 -7.89
CA ALA A 304 -17.04 2.25 -7.77
C ALA A 304 -16.50 3.58 -7.24
N ASP A 305 -17.18 4.68 -7.54
CA ASP A 305 -16.92 6.00 -6.94
C ASP A 305 -18.14 6.50 -6.15
N GLY A 306 -17.92 7.39 -5.19
CA GLY A 306 -18.96 8.12 -4.46
C GLY A 306 -19.19 9.56 -4.95
N ALA A 307 -18.48 10.01 -5.98
CA ALA A 307 -18.63 11.35 -6.57
C ALA A 307 -19.46 11.35 -7.85
N GLU A 308 -20.49 12.19 -7.91
CA GLU A 308 -21.41 12.27 -9.04
C GLU A 308 -20.84 13.00 -10.28
N PRO A 309 -21.18 12.58 -11.52
CA PRO A 309 -21.80 11.29 -11.85
C PRO A 309 -20.89 10.10 -11.46
N ALA A 310 -21.44 9.17 -10.69
CA ALA A 310 -20.67 8.06 -10.14
C ALA A 310 -20.28 7.01 -11.20
N LEU A 311 -19.15 6.34 -10.96
CA LEU A 311 -18.89 5.02 -11.55
C LEU A 311 -19.68 4.01 -10.70
N ALA A 312 -20.65 3.33 -11.29
CA ALA A 312 -21.50 2.37 -10.59
C ALA A 312 -20.77 1.05 -10.30
N VAL A 313 -21.26 0.26 -9.32
CA VAL A 313 -20.66 -1.04 -8.96
C VAL A 313 -20.78 -2.02 -10.12
N GLU A 314 -21.88 -1.97 -10.86
CA GLU A 314 -22.18 -2.78 -12.04
C GLU A 314 -21.21 -2.45 -13.18
N GLU A 315 -20.89 -1.16 -13.38
CA GLU A 315 -19.86 -0.71 -14.33
C GLU A 315 -18.46 -1.19 -13.89
N GLY A 316 -18.14 -1.15 -12.59
CA GLY A 316 -16.89 -1.70 -12.07
C GLY A 316 -16.78 -3.22 -12.25
N CYS A 317 -17.87 -3.95 -12.06
CA CYS A 317 -17.93 -5.38 -12.34
C CYS A 317 -17.80 -5.66 -13.84
N ALA A 318 -18.37 -4.85 -14.73
CA ALA A 318 -18.18 -4.99 -16.17
C ALA A 318 -16.73 -4.65 -16.60
N ALA A 319 -16.15 -3.58 -16.03
CA ALA A 319 -14.74 -3.23 -16.21
C ALA A 319 -13.79 -4.35 -15.76
N ALA A 320 -14.13 -5.08 -14.70
CA ALA A 320 -13.38 -6.24 -14.25
C ALA A 320 -13.24 -7.32 -15.34
N ARG A 321 -14.32 -7.64 -16.07
CA ARG A 321 -14.27 -8.59 -17.19
C ARG A 321 -13.39 -8.07 -18.33
N LEU A 322 -13.60 -6.81 -18.75
CA LEU A 322 -12.79 -6.18 -19.80
C LEU A 322 -11.28 -6.20 -19.51
N LEU A 323 -10.88 -6.16 -18.23
CA LEU A 323 -9.49 -6.25 -17.81
C LEU A 323 -8.97 -7.70 -17.81
N VAL A 324 -9.80 -8.67 -17.42
CA VAL A 324 -9.47 -10.11 -17.50
C VAL A 324 -9.36 -10.55 -18.97
N ASP A 325 -10.30 -10.17 -19.83
CA ASP A 325 -10.27 -10.34 -21.29
C ASP A 325 -9.01 -9.73 -21.94
N ALA A 326 -8.47 -8.65 -21.33
CA ALA A 326 -7.24 -8.00 -21.77
C ALA A 326 -5.96 -8.72 -21.31
N GLY A 327 -6.07 -9.69 -20.40
CA GLY A 327 -4.95 -10.46 -19.84
C GLY A 327 -4.56 -10.12 -18.40
N ALA A 328 -5.46 -9.52 -17.60
CA ALA A 328 -5.25 -9.39 -16.16
C ALA A 328 -5.47 -10.73 -15.45
N GLU A 329 -4.50 -11.16 -14.66
CA GLU A 329 -4.42 -12.50 -14.04
C GLU A 329 -4.75 -12.49 -12.53
N LEU A 330 -4.91 -11.28 -11.96
CA LEU A 330 -5.26 -11.02 -10.57
C LEU A 330 -5.91 -9.64 -10.46
N LEU A 331 -7.02 -9.52 -9.74
CA LEU A 331 -7.62 -8.21 -9.44
C LEU A 331 -7.50 -7.86 -7.97
N HIS A 332 -7.14 -6.62 -7.67
CA HIS A 332 -7.09 -6.09 -6.31
C HIS A 332 -8.07 -4.93 -6.20
N VAL A 333 -9.19 -5.17 -5.54
CA VAL A 333 -10.36 -4.29 -5.66
C VAL A 333 -10.28 -3.13 -4.66
N SER A 334 -10.68 -1.94 -5.08
CA SER A 334 -10.82 -0.75 -4.25
C SER A 334 -11.90 0.21 -4.79
N ASN A 335 -12.02 1.40 -4.20
CA ASN A 335 -12.80 2.50 -4.76
C ASN A 335 -12.01 3.25 -5.85
N ALA A 336 -12.73 3.93 -6.73
CA ALA A 336 -12.20 4.66 -7.88
C ALA A 336 -11.74 6.10 -7.57
N GLY A 337 -11.94 6.62 -6.35
CA GLY A 337 -11.54 7.98 -6.01
C GLY A 337 -12.19 8.53 -4.75
N SER A 338 -13.51 8.44 -4.67
CA SER A 338 -14.28 8.70 -3.45
C SER A 338 -14.87 7.40 -2.93
N MET A 339 -14.99 7.27 -1.61
CA MET A 339 -15.65 6.12 -1.00
C MET A 339 -17.14 6.09 -1.40
N PRO A 340 -17.65 5.01 -2.02
CA PRO A 340 -19.09 4.84 -2.20
C PRO A 340 -19.79 4.69 -0.85
N ALA A 341 -21.09 4.96 -0.84
CA ALA A 341 -21.92 4.78 0.35
C ALA A 341 -21.89 3.33 0.84
N ALA A 342 -21.87 3.13 2.16
CA ALA A 342 -22.03 1.81 2.76
C ALA A 342 -23.47 1.32 2.59
N ALA A 343 -23.66 0.07 2.17
CA ALA A 343 -24.95 -0.59 2.34
C ALA A 343 -25.23 -0.73 3.84
N LYS A 344 -26.48 -0.47 4.27
CA LYS A 344 -26.84 -0.33 5.70
C LYS A 344 -26.53 -1.58 6.52
N ASP A 345 -26.73 -2.75 5.90
CA ASP A 345 -26.60 -4.06 6.53
C ASP A 345 -25.31 -4.80 6.09
N ALA A 346 -24.34 -4.07 5.50
CA ALA A 346 -23.05 -4.62 5.11
C ALA A 346 -22.26 -5.06 6.35
N ARG A 347 -21.80 -6.33 6.33
CA ARG A 347 -20.93 -6.86 7.38
C ARG A 347 -19.51 -6.29 7.26
N TRP A 348 -19.01 -6.16 6.03
CA TRP A 348 -17.65 -5.70 5.78
C TRP A 348 -17.62 -4.24 5.34
N SER A 349 -16.41 -3.66 5.28
CA SER A 349 -16.27 -2.27 4.81
C SER A 349 -16.72 -2.13 3.36
N PRO A 350 -17.16 -0.94 2.89
CA PRO A 350 -17.67 -0.77 1.52
C PRO A 350 -16.68 -1.25 0.45
N THR A 351 -15.39 -1.00 0.65
CA THR A 351 -14.30 -1.47 -0.24
C THR A 351 -14.20 -3.01 -0.31
N MET A 352 -14.53 -3.69 0.77
CA MET A 352 -14.51 -5.15 0.84
C MET A 352 -15.76 -5.76 0.20
N GLU A 353 -16.91 -5.12 0.32
CA GLU A 353 -18.13 -5.54 -0.41
C GLU A 353 -18.00 -5.28 -1.93
N LEU A 354 -17.23 -4.28 -2.37
CA LEU A 354 -16.81 -4.17 -3.79
C LEU A 354 -16.01 -5.39 -4.24
N ALA A 355 -15.11 -5.91 -3.40
CA ALA A 355 -14.36 -7.13 -3.71
C ALA A 355 -15.30 -8.35 -3.83
N ARG A 356 -16.30 -8.47 -2.95
CA ARG A 356 -17.37 -9.47 -3.07
C ARG A 356 -18.08 -9.39 -4.42
N ALA A 357 -18.51 -8.19 -4.81
CA ALA A 357 -19.26 -7.95 -6.04
C ALA A 357 -18.41 -8.32 -7.27
N VAL A 358 -17.18 -7.81 -7.37
CA VAL A 358 -16.26 -8.12 -8.47
C VAL A 358 -15.96 -9.62 -8.54
N ARG A 359 -15.63 -10.26 -7.40
CA ARG A 359 -15.34 -11.70 -7.36
C ARG A 359 -16.53 -12.54 -7.81
N GLY A 360 -17.71 -12.28 -7.27
CA GLY A 360 -18.95 -12.96 -7.65
C GLY A 360 -19.38 -12.69 -9.10
N SER A 361 -18.82 -11.66 -9.74
CA SER A 361 -19.06 -11.34 -11.15
C SER A 361 -18.16 -12.12 -12.12
N LEU A 362 -17.03 -12.66 -11.65
CA LEU A 362 -16.01 -13.34 -12.48
C LEU A 362 -16.04 -14.86 -12.37
N ASP A 363 -17.02 -15.42 -11.65
CA ASP A 363 -17.21 -16.88 -11.44
C ASP A 363 -15.94 -17.66 -11.01
N GLY A 364 -14.95 -16.95 -10.43
CA GLY A 364 -13.68 -17.51 -9.98
C GLY A 364 -12.59 -17.65 -11.06
N GLU A 365 -12.77 -17.07 -12.25
CA GLU A 365 -11.80 -17.12 -13.36
C GLU A 365 -10.41 -16.62 -12.97
N VAL A 366 -10.35 -15.48 -12.27
CA VAL A 366 -9.13 -14.95 -11.66
C VAL A 366 -9.32 -14.72 -10.16
N PRO A 367 -8.26 -14.90 -9.34
CA PRO A 367 -8.30 -14.56 -7.93
C PRO A 367 -8.56 -13.06 -7.69
N VAL A 368 -9.24 -12.75 -6.57
CA VAL A 368 -9.49 -11.38 -6.13
C VAL A 368 -8.84 -11.11 -4.76
N ILE A 369 -8.03 -10.05 -4.67
CA ILE A 369 -7.57 -9.47 -3.40
C ILE A 369 -8.65 -8.50 -2.88
N GLY A 370 -9.19 -8.80 -1.71
CA GLY A 370 -10.07 -7.92 -0.94
C GLY A 370 -9.31 -7.05 0.04
N VAL A 371 -9.77 -5.82 0.25
CA VAL A 371 -9.12 -4.84 1.14
C VAL A 371 -10.13 -3.96 1.86
N GLY A 372 -9.79 -3.55 3.07
CA GLY A 372 -10.55 -2.54 3.84
C GLY A 372 -11.15 -3.10 5.13
N GLY A 373 -10.94 -2.35 6.22
CA GLY A 373 -11.52 -2.67 7.54
C GLY A 373 -10.78 -3.72 8.38
N ILE A 374 -10.01 -4.63 7.76
CA ILE A 374 -9.30 -5.73 8.45
C ILE A 374 -8.22 -5.22 9.42
N LYS A 375 -8.27 -5.73 10.65
CA LYS A 375 -7.39 -5.41 11.80
C LYS A 375 -6.88 -6.67 12.51
N THR A 376 -7.63 -7.77 12.57
CA THR A 376 -7.21 -9.03 13.21
C THR A 376 -7.13 -10.20 12.24
N PRO A 377 -6.35 -11.25 12.58
CA PRO A 377 -6.40 -12.52 11.89
C PRO A 377 -7.79 -13.15 11.84
N ASP A 378 -8.62 -13.01 12.88
CA ASP A 378 -10.00 -13.55 12.87
C ASP A 378 -10.88 -12.88 11.82
N GLU A 379 -10.77 -11.56 11.67
CA GLU A 379 -11.46 -10.79 10.62
C GLU A 379 -10.95 -11.21 9.22
N ALA A 380 -9.65 -11.49 9.10
CA ALA A 380 -9.00 -11.93 7.86
C ALA A 380 -9.32 -13.38 7.47
N GLU A 381 -9.48 -14.29 8.44
CA GLU A 381 -9.95 -15.65 8.23
C GLU A 381 -11.42 -15.66 7.83
N ALA A 382 -12.28 -14.92 8.55
CA ALA A 382 -13.71 -14.91 8.30
C ALA A 382 -14.06 -14.37 6.90
N VAL A 383 -13.40 -13.30 6.44
CA VAL A 383 -13.63 -12.74 5.11
C VAL A 383 -13.23 -13.71 3.98
N LEU A 384 -12.20 -14.53 4.20
CA LEU A 384 -11.80 -15.60 3.27
C LEU A 384 -12.77 -16.81 3.34
N ALA A 385 -13.17 -17.23 4.54
CA ALA A 385 -14.10 -18.35 4.76
C ALA A 385 -15.50 -18.08 4.18
N GLU A 386 -15.93 -16.81 4.14
CA GLU A 386 -17.15 -16.34 3.49
C GLU A 386 -17.06 -16.20 1.96
N GLY A 387 -15.89 -16.46 1.36
CA GLY A 387 -15.68 -16.33 -0.08
C GLY A 387 -15.80 -14.89 -0.60
N VAL A 388 -15.52 -13.88 0.24
CA VAL A 388 -15.57 -12.46 -0.14
C VAL A 388 -14.43 -12.10 -1.08
N CYS A 389 -13.26 -12.68 -0.81
CA CYS A 389 -12.03 -12.54 -1.60
C CYS A 389 -11.23 -13.85 -1.53
N ASP A 390 -10.31 -14.05 -2.49
CA ASP A 390 -9.41 -15.21 -2.49
C ASP A 390 -8.10 -14.92 -1.75
N LEU A 391 -7.76 -13.64 -1.59
CA LEU A 391 -6.59 -13.11 -0.87
C LEU A 391 -7.03 -11.87 -0.07
N VAL A 392 -6.38 -11.59 1.07
CA VAL A 392 -6.78 -10.49 1.96
C VAL A 392 -5.65 -9.51 2.25
N ALA A 393 -5.87 -8.24 1.90
CA ALA A 393 -4.89 -7.17 2.05
C ALA A 393 -5.04 -6.39 3.38
N VAL A 394 -3.96 -6.32 4.16
CA VAL A 394 -3.95 -5.74 5.51
C VAL A 394 -3.06 -4.50 5.58
N GLY A 395 -3.53 -3.38 5.03
CA GLY A 395 -2.74 -2.13 4.99
C GLY A 395 -2.49 -1.51 6.37
N ARG A 396 -3.51 -0.91 6.98
CA ARG A 396 -3.35 -0.15 8.25
C ARG A 396 -3.05 -1.04 9.46
N GLY A 397 -3.34 -2.34 9.39
CA GLY A 397 -2.89 -3.33 10.38
C GLY A 397 -1.37 -3.46 10.39
N MET A 398 -0.74 -3.62 9.22
CA MET A 398 0.73 -3.68 9.10
C MET A 398 1.44 -2.34 9.35
N LEU A 399 0.75 -1.21 9.11
CA LEU A 399 1.23 0.10 9.59
C LEU A 399 1.17 0.22 11.12
N ALA A 400 0.17 -0.38 11.78
CA ALA A 400 0.12 -0.42 13.24
C ALA A 400 1.17 -1.38 13.82
N ASP A 401 1.39 -2.53 13.19
CA ASP A 401 2.34 -3.56 13.61
C ASP A 401 3.09 -4.15 12.41
N PRO A 402 4.39 -3.87 12.19
CA PRO A 402 5.15 -4.46 11.09
C PRO A 402 5.15 -5.99 11.11
N GLU A 403 5.09 -6.57 12.31
CA GLU A 403 5.12 -8.01 12.53
C GLU A 403 3.73 -8.66 12.46
N TRP A 404 2.68 -7.93 12.06
CA TRP A 404 1.29 -8.42 12.04
C TRP A 404 1.17 -9.82 11.42
N ALA A 405 1.77 -10.03 10.25
CA ALA A 405 1.73 -11.32 9.56
C ALA A 405 2.69 -12.34 10.18
N ALA A 406 3.92 -11.95 10.52
CA ALA A 406 4.87 -12.83 11.21
C ALA A 406 4.33 -13.37 12.54
N LYS A 407 3.58 -12.56 13.30
CA LYS A 407 2.87 -12.96 14.52
C LYS A 407 1.71 -13.90 14.22
N CYS A 408 0.89 -13.59 13.20
CA CYS A 408 -0.20 -14.47 12.77
C CYS A 408 0.31 -15.86 12.35
N VAL A 409 1.32 -15.92 11.47
CA VAL A 409 1.94 -17.17 10.99
C VAL A 409 2.60 -17.96 12.14
N ALA A 410 3.13 -17.27 13.16
CA ALA A 410 3.76 -17.89 14.32
C ALA A 410 2.79 -18.29 15.46
N GLY A 411 1.47 -18.23 15.26
CA GLY A 411 0.49 -18.54 16.31
C GLY A 411 0.49 -17.55 17.49
N ARG A 412 0.81 -16.28 17.22
CA ARG A 412 0.94 -15.19 18.22
C ARG A 412 -0.01 -14.02 17.93
N ALA A 413 -1.22 -14.32 17.45
CA ALA A 413 -2.20 -13.33 17.03
C ALA A 413 -2.61 -12.34 18.16
N GLU A 414 -2.56 -12.80 19.41
CA GLU A 414 -2.83 -12.04 20.63
C GLU A 414 -1.78 -10.95 20.91
N GLN A 415 -0.57 -11.07 20.33
CA GLN A 415 0.51 -10.09 20.46
C GLN A 415 0.45 -8.96 19.41
N ILE A 416 -0.56 -8.93 18.55
CA ILE A 416 -0.66 -7.95 17.46
C ILE A 416 -1.11 -6.57 17.99
N ASP A 417 -0.34 -5.53 17.66
CA ASP A 417 -0.68 -4.13 17.96
C ASP A 417 -1.80 -3.63 17.03
N ARG A 418 -3.05 -3.92 17.40
CA ARG A 418 -4.25 -3.61 16.59
C ARG A 418 -4.34 -2.12 16.21
N CYS A 419 -4.63 -1.87 14.93
CA CYS A 419 -4.94 -0.53 14.44
C CYS A 419 -6.23 0.02 15.08
N ILE A 420 -6.17 1.24 15.62
CA ILE A 420 -7.26 1.89 16.37
C ILE A 420 -8.15 2.83 15.52
N ASP A 421 -8.06 2.78 14.18
CA ASP A 421 -8.83 3.66 13.26
C ASP A 421 -8.76 5.16 13.59
N CYS A 422 -7.54 5.70 13.80
CA CYS A 422 -7.31 7.13 14.06
C CYS A 422 -8.15 8.04 13.14
N LYS A 423 -8.86 8.99 13.74
CA LYS A 423 -9.73 9.96 13.06
C LYS A 423 -9.05 11.33 12.93
N PRO A 424 -9.37 12.14 11.91
CA PRO A 424 -10.30 11.86 10.81
C PRO A 424 -9.77 10.86 9.78
N ARG A 425 -8.45 10.68 9.68
CA ARG A 425 -7.77 9.70 8.82
C ARG A 425 -6.48 9.20 9.48
N CYS A 426 -5.85 8.18 8.90
CA CYS A 426 -4.48 7.81 9.28
C CYS A 426 -3.49 8.89 8.81
N PHE A 427 -2.48 9.19 9.63
CA PHE A 427 -1.36 10.08 9.31
C PHE A 427 0.02 9.44 9.59
N HIS A 428 0.05 8.17 10.01
CA HIS A 428 1.27 7.48 10.47
C HIS A 428 1.93 6.61 9.38
N PHE A 429 1.67 6.90 8.12
CA PHE A 429 2.33 6.23 6.99
C PHE A 429 3.70 6.88 6.67
N THR A 430 3.83 8.20 6.83
CA THR A 430 5.12 8.91 6.81
C THR A 430 5.91 8.73 8.11
N GLU A 431 5.22 8.79 9.25
CA GLU A 431 5.84 8.70 10.59
C GLU A 431 5.28 7.51 11.39
N PRO A 432 5.62 6.26 11.02
CA PRO A 432 5.08 5.07 11.67
C PRO A 432 5.47 4.96 13.15
N ALA A 433 6.61 5.54 13.57
CA ALA A 433 6.99 5.63 14.99
C ALA A 433 6.03 6.47 15.85
N LYS A 434 5.20 7.33 15.24
CA LYS A 434 4.14 8.09 15.91
C LYS A 434 2.80 7.35 15.98
N CYS A 435 2.70 6.13 15.44
CA CYS A 435 1.48 5.33 15.48
C CYS A 435 1.16 4.92 16.94
N PRO A 436 -0.01 5.28 17.51
CA PRO A 436 -0.29 5.05 18.93
C PRO A 436 -0.19 3.60 19.41
N PRO A 437 -0.60 2.56 18.64
CA PRO A 437 -0.32 1.17 18.97
C PRO A 437 1.18 0.87 19.17
N ARG A 438 2.05 1.27 18.23
CA ARG A 438 3.51 1.11 18.37
C ARG A 438 4.07 1.81 19.60
N GLN A 439 3.64 3.04 19.86
CA GLN A 439 4.09 3.80 21.03
C GLN A 439 3.69 3.14 22.35
N ARG A 440 2.51 2.49 22.39
CA ARG A 440 2.06 1.72 23.55
C ARG A 440 2.98 0.53 23.81
N ARG A 441 3.28 -0.29 22.80
CA ARG A 441 4.21 -1.43 22.91
C ARG A 441 5.61 -0.98 23.36
N GLN A 442 6.20 0.01 22.68
CA GLN A 442 7.51 0.57 23.06
C GLN A 442 7.55 1.15 24.48
N ARG A 443 6.40 1.55 25.05
CA ARG A 443 6.34 1.99 26.45
C ARG A 443 6.38 0.81 27.41
N TRP A 444 5.69 -0.30 27.10
CA TRP A 444 5.76 -1.53 27.89
C TRP A 444 7.14 -2.18 27.83
N GLU A 445 7.74 -2.27 26.63
CA GLU A 445 9.10 -2.82 26.42
C GLU A 445 10.22 -2.02 27.09
N ARG A 446 9.96 -0.76 27.51
CA ARG A 446 10.89 0.07 28.32
C ARG A 446 10.63 0.01 29.82
N LEU A 447 9.59 -0.70 30.25
CA LEU A 447 9.17 -0.85 31.65
C LEU A 447 9.31 -2.30 32.16
N ALA A 448 9.56 -3.25 31.25
CA ALA A 448 9.94 -4.63 31.52
C ALA A 448 11.47 -4.78 31.47
#